data_AF-A0A7C0VU80-F1
#
_entry.id   AF-A0A7C0VU80-F1
#
_cell.length_a   1.000
_cell.length_b   1.000
_cell.length_c   1.000
_cell.angle_alpha   90.00
_cell.angle_beta   90.00
_cell.angle_gamma   90.00
#
_symmetry.space_group_name_H-M   'P 1'
#
loop_
_entity.id
_entity.type
_entity.pdbx_description
1 polymer ?
#
loop_
_entity_poly.entity_id
_entity_poly.type
_entity_poly.pdbx_seq_one_letter_code
_entity_poly.pdbx_strand_id
1 'polypeptide(L)'
;MYGRPDWWSFLRISSDGWSSEFRSVDRLLRHLSRKTGSIASRNAYCYILWKLCESNYVQKRLGSEINPDQLILKAKEDPELITNIVQAFGDEVYRKRSVRYANHRIQLLKTFFKVNKVDSKLDLNLYSQPTRSRKRPEYIPTLEEALRMAEVSGNLRDRLIIEFLLYTGLRNSTLRALVYNEHYPEPLLKEYTIKRELERGEECIVIIVHEIMKERVPNACKNRIFYYTFIPPKVTADLHAYIREREKKYGPLRDDDPIFPTGNRRIPLSVRLQTPISSRELQEIVKKAAKRAGVEHERYVYPHCLRKTYESFLRNQPNDVKLDIKEREFLFGHVLPGSQDTYFDRTKIEEMRAKYARLNFEPIVIETEERVVKQEDLQSFLEQGWKFVAALSNGKVVISRKVKRQAKKVHITPEFDRDSCTAQNTPLSTKEREHNNLPRASQENEATFTDNQKLDLEESLTKKTRQKKLQEFLSPD
;
A
#
# COMPACT_ATOMS: atom_id res chain seq x y z
N MET A 1 -22.04 6.61 -3.19
CA MET A 1 -22.39 6.04 -1.87
C MET A 1 -22.33 4.52 -1.96
N TYR A 2 -21.46 3.86 -1.19
CA TYR A 2 -21.52 2.40 -1.05
C TYR A 2 -22.75 2.04 -0.20
N GLY A 3 -23.54 1.05 -0.61
CA GLY A 3 -24.68 0.57 0.16
C GLY A 3 -24.27 0.23 1.60
N ARG A 4 -25.17 0.46 2.56
CA ARG A 4 -24.91 0.10 3.96
C ARG A 4 -24.72 -1.43 4.04
N PRO A 5 -23.67 -1.91 4.71
CA PRO A 5 -23.42 -3.35 4.81
C PRO A 5 -24.47 -4.03 5.70
N ASP A 6 -24.71 -5.33 5.51
CA ASP A 6 -25.77 -6.08 6.19
C ASP A 6 -25.74 -5.96 7.72
N TRP A 7 -24.53 -5.93 8.31
CA TRP A 7 -24.36 -5.76 9.75
C TRP A 7 -24.89 -4.41 10.27
N TRP A 8 -25.00 -3.39 9.41
CA TRP A 8 -25.55 -2.08 9.78
C TRP A 8 -27.02 -2.18 10.14
N SER A 9 -27.79 -2.84 9.27
CA SER A 9 -29.21 -3.07 9.46
C SER A 9 -29.46 -4.07 10.59
N PHE A 10 -28.70 -5.17 10.63
CA PHE A 10 -28.80 -6.15 11.70
C PHE A 10 -28.59 -5.52 13.08
N LEU A 11 -27.55 -4.68 13.24
CA LEU A 11 -27.24 -4.01 14.50
C LEU A 11 -28.07 -2.74 14.73
N ARG A 12 -29.05 -2.44 13.86
CA ARG A 12 -29.96 -1.28 13.94
C ARG A 12 -29.21 0.03 14.20
N ILE A 13 -28.14 0.24 13.44
CA ILE A 13 -27.30 1.42 13.57
C ILE A 13 -28.00 2.58 12.89
N SER A 14 -28.06 3.73 13.58
CA SER A 14 -28.65 4.96 13.09
C SER A 14 -27.93 5.50 11.83
N SER A 15 -28.47 6.54 11.21
CA SER A 15 -27.84 7.18 10.04
C SER A 15 -26.50 7.83 10.34
N ASP A 16 -26.31 8.40 11.54
CA ASP A 16 -25.04 8.99 11.99
C ASP A 16 -23.94 7.93 12.22
N GLY A 17 -24.33 6.67 12.38
CA GLY A 17 -23.44 5.55 12.56
C GLY A 17 -22.78 5.46 13.93
N TRP A 18 -23.27 6.17 14.95
CA TRP A 18 -22.71 6.23 16.30
C TRP A 18 -23.74 5.97 17.40
N SER A 19 -24.96 5.61 17.03
CA SER A 19 -26.01 5.12 17.93
C SER A 19 -26.68 3.85 17.35
N SER A 20 -27.36 3.10 18.21
CA SER A 20 -28.07 1.87 17.84
C SER A 20 -29.32 1.71 18.72
N GLU A 21 -30.35 1.07 18.19
CA GLU A 21 -31.54 0.70 18.98
C GLU A 21 -31.24 -0.38 20.04
N PHE A 22 -30.21 -1.21 19.83
CA PHE A 22 -29.77 -2.17 20.83
C PHE A 22 -28.93 -1.47 21.89
N ARG A 23 -29.36 -1.58 23.15
CA ARG A 23 -28.70 -0.90 24.27
C ARG A 23 -27.24 -1.34 24.42
N SER A 24 -26.95 -2.61 24.14
CA SER A 24 -25.60 -3.17 24.20
C SER A 24 -24.67 -2.65 23.11
N VAL A 25 -25.19 -2.45 21.91
CA VAL A 25 -24.44 -1.92 20.75
C VAL A 25 -24.24 -0.42 20.91
N ASP A 26 -25.25 0.31 21.33
CA ASP A 26 -25.15 1.75 21.57
C ASP A 26 -24.09 2.07 22.65
N ARG A 27 -24.01 1.29 23.74
CA ARG A 27 -22.92 1.41 24.73
C ARG A 27 -21.53 1.23 24.10
N LEU A 28 -21.38 0.26 23.20
CA LEU A 28 -20.15 0.05 22.45
C LEU A 28 -19.85 1.25 21.53
N LEU A 29 -20.82 1.73 20.76
CA LEU A 29 -20.63 2.87 19.86
C LEU A 29 -20.25 4.14 20.61
N ARG A 30 -20.89 4.44 21.75
CA ARG A 30 -20.53 5.56 22.63
C ARG A 30 -19.13 5.42 23.22
N HIS A 31 -18.72 4.20 23.57
CA HIS A 31 -17.35 3.96 24.03
C HIS A 31 -16.34 4.25 22.91
N LEU A 32 -16.61 3.75 21.70
CA LEU A 32 -15.71 3.92 20.55
C LEU A 32 -15.63 5.37 20.07
N SER A 33 -16.74 6.11 20.11
CA SER A 33 -16.79 7.52 19.74
C SER A 33 -15.90 8.35 20.68
N ARG A 34 -16.00 8.14 22.00
CA ARG A 34 -15.16 8.80 23.01
C ARG A 34 -13.70 8.38 22.96
N LYS A 35 -13.42 7.09 22.74
CA LYS A 35 -12.05 6.56 22.78
C LYS A 35 -11.24 6.89 21.53
N THR A 36 -11.86 6.80 20.35
CA THR A 36 -11.13 6.94 19.08
C THR A 36 -11.85 7.76 18.02
N GLY A 37 -13.18 7.73 18.00
CA GLY A 37 -13.99 8.28 16.90
C GLY A 37 -13.66 7.69 15.53
N SER A 38 -13.03 6.51 15.47
CA SER A 38 -12.57 5.90 14.20
C SER A 38 -13.69 5.08 13.54
N ILE A 39 -14.12 5.52 12.36
CA ILE A 39 -15.09 4.80 11.51
C ILE A 39 -14.58 3.37 11.19
N ALA A 40 -13.30 3.22 10.89
CA ALA A 40 -12.72 1.91 10.59
C ALA A 40 -12.74 0.98 11.81
N SER A 41 -12.46 1.51 13.00
CA SER A 41 -12.57 0.76 14.25
C SER A 41 -14.01 0.33 14.47
N ARG A 42 -14.96 1.27 14.40
CA ARG A 42 -16.40 0.98 14.51
C ARG A 42 -16.81 -0.15 13.58
N ASN A 43 -16.50 -0.04 12.29
CA ASN A 43 -16.86 -1.06 11.30
C ASN A 43 -16.29 -2.43 11.67
N ALA A 44 -15.05 -2.50 12.18
CA ALA A 44 -14.46 -3.76 12.63
C ALA A 44 -15.19 -4.35 13.85
N TYR A 45 -15.50 -3.54 14.86
CA TYR A 45 -16.25 -3.98 16.04
C TYR A 45 -17.64 -4.50 15.67
N CYS A 46 -18.41 -3.70 14.91
CA CYS A 46 -19.76 -4.04 14.49
C CYS A 46 -19.77 -5.30 13.61
N TYR A 47 -18.88 -5.38 12.62
CA TYR A 47 -18.79 -6.56 11.76
C TYR A 47 -18.48 -7.84 12.55
N ILE A 48 -17.53 -7.79 13.49
CA ILE A 48 -17.17 -8.97 14.29
C ILE A 48 -18.28 -9.37 15.26
N LEU A 49 -18.97 -8.39 15.87
CA LEU A 49 -20.13 -8.67 16.72
C LEU A 49 -21.26 -9.35 15.93
N TRP A 50 -21.62 -8.80 14.77
CA TRP A 50 -22.59 -9.41 13.87
C TRP A 50 -22.17 -10.82 13.46
N LYS A 51 -20.91 -11.01 13.07
CA LYS A 51 -20.39 -12.35 12.71
C LYS A 51 -20.45 -13.36 13.85
N LEU A 52 -20.33 -12.93 15.11
CA LEU A 52 -20.54 -13.81 16.25
C LEU A 52 -22.02 -14.19 16.38
N CYS A 53 -22.92 -13.21 16.32
CA CYS A 53 -24.37 -13.44 16.45
C CYS A 53 -24.90 -14.39 15.36
N GLU A 54 -24.41 -14.21 14.12
CA GLU A 54 -24.75 -15.06 12.97
C GLU A 54 -23.94 -16.36 12.91
N SER A 55 -23.09 -16.66 13.90
CA SER A 55 -22.26 -17.86 13.84
C SER A 55 -23.09 -19.12 14.10
N ASN A 56 -22.71 -20.22 13.44
CA ASN A 56 -23.30 -21.53 13.69
C ASN A 56 -23.19 -21.95 15.18
N TYR A 57 -22.21 -21.44 15.92
CA TYR A 57 -22.05 -21.70 17.35
C TYR A 57 -23.19 -21.09 18.16
N VAL A 58 -23.54 -19.83 17.88
CA VAL A 58 -24.68 -19.15 18.49
C VAL A 58 -25.97 -19.82 18.04
N GLN A 59 -26.15 -20.05 16.73
CA GLN A 59 -27.38 -20.64 16.21
C GLN A 59 -27.69 -22.03 16.80
N LYS A 60 -26.66 -22.89 16.92
CA LYS A 60 -26.85 -24.26 17.45
C LYS A 60 -27.05 -24.31 18.96
N ARG A 61 -26.39 -23.42 19.72
CA ARG A 61 -26.40 -23.49 21.19
C ARG A 61 -27.43 -22.57 21.83
N LEU A 62 -27.86 -21.53 21.13
CA LEU A 62 -28.73 -20.50 21.65
C LEU A 62 -29.98 -20.23 20.78
N GLY A 63 -30.13 -20.90 19.63
CA GLY A 63 -31.26 -20.74 18.71
C GLY A 63 -30.98 -19.75 17.58
N SER A 64 -31.86 -19.71 16.57
CA SER A 64 -31.58 -19.14 15.25
C SER A 64 -31.56 -17.60 15.15
N GLU A 65 -31.86 -16.84 16.20
CA GLU A 65 -31.94 -15.37 16.11
C GLU A 65 -31.55 -14.66 17.42
N ILE A 66 -30.28 -14.78 17.82
CA ILE A 66 -29.76 -13.99 18.95
C ILE A 66 -29.31 -12.62 18.49
N ASN A 67 -30.00 -11.60 19.00
CA ASN A 67 -29.56 -10.23 18.88
C ASN A 67 -28.51 -9.87 19.97
N PRO A 68 -27.79 -8.74 19.80
CA PRO A 68 -26.74 -8.34 20.75
C PRO A 68 -27.21 -8.15 22.20
N ASP A 69 -28.43 -7.68 22.43
CA ASP A 69 -28.96 -7.50 23.79
C ASP A 69 -29.26 -8.85 24.46
N GLN A 70 -29.83 -9.79 23.71
CA GLN A 70 -30.03 -11.18 24.15
C GLN A 70 -28.70 -11.88 24.42
N LEU A 71 -27.68 -11.63 23.60
CA LEU A 71 -26.33 -12.17 23.85
C LEU A 71 -25.78 -11.69 25.20
N ILE A 72 -26.00 -10.42 25.58
CA ILE A 72 -25.62 -9.90 26.89
C ILE A 72 -26.46 -10.50 28.02
N LEU A 73 -27.75 -10.75 27.81
CA LEU A 73 -28.59 -11.44 28.80
C LEU A 73 -28.07 -12.87 29.04
N LYS A 74 -27.80 -13.63 27.98
CA LYS A 74 -27.22 -14.97 28.08
C LYS A 74 -25.84 -14.97 28.73
N ALA A 75 -25.02 -13.95 28.48
CA ALA A 75 -23.73 -13.81 29.18
C ALA A 75 -23.86 -13.57 30.69
N LYS A 76 -25.01 -13.08 31.16
CA LYS A 76 -25.29 -12.93 32.60
C LYS A 76 -25.85 -14.20 33.21
N GLU A 77 -26.69 -14.92 32.47
CA GLU A 77 -27.35 -16.17 32.88
C GLU A 77 -26.36 -17.34 32.89
N ASP A 78 -25.62 -17.52 31.80
CA ASP A 78 -24.67 -18.62 31.59
C ASP A 78 -23.35 -18.09 30.99
N PRO A 79 -22.46 -17.55 31.84
CA PRO A 79 -21.18 -16.98 31.39
C PRO A 79 -20.24 -18.04 30.79
N GLU A 80 -20.32 -19.29 31.24
CA GLU A 80 -19.48 -20.38 30.76
C GLU A 80 -19.85 -20.76 29.32
N LEU A 81 -21.15 -20.85 29.02
CA LEU A 81 -21.63 -21.07 27.65
C LEU A 81 -21.17 -19.97 26.69
N ILE A 82 -21.28 -18.70 27.09
CA ILE A 82 -20.81 -17.58 26.24
C ILE A 82 -19.30 -17.59 26.08
N THR A 83 -18.55 -17.91 27.13
CA THR A 83 -17.10 -18.10 27.06
C THR A 83 -16.74 -19.17 26.02
N ASN A 84 -17.39 -20.32 26.08
CA ASN A 84 -17.20 -21.43 25.14
C ASN A 84 -17.56 -21.06 23.70
N ILE A 85 -18.63 -20.29 23.48
CA ILE A 85 -19.04 -19.82 22.15
C ILE A 85 -17.98 -18.87 21.56
N VAL A 86 -17.53 -17.89 22.34
CA VAL A 86 -16.53 -16.91 21.87
C VAL A 86 -15.18 -17.59 21.60
N GLN A 87 -14.77 -18.54 22.46
CA GLN A 87 -13.54 -19.30 22.23
C GLN A 87 -13.64 -20.23 21.03
N ALA A 88 -14.76 -20.93 20.83
CA ALA A 88 -14.97 -21.74 19.63
C ALA A 88 -14.93 -20.89 18.34
N PHE A 89 -15.52 -19.68 18.37
CA PHE A 89 -15.42 -18.71 17.29
C PHE A 89 -13.96 -18.25 17.05
N GLY A 90 -13.20 -18.03 18.13
CA GLY A 90 -11.76 -17.77 18.09
C GLY A 90 -10.98 -18.91 17.45
N ASP A 91 -11.27 -20.15 17.84
CA ASP A 91 -10.56 -21.36 17.43
C ASP A 91 -10.74 -21.62 15.94
N GLU A 92 -11.95 -21.43 15.43
CA GLU A 92 -12.24 -21.54 14.00
C GLU A 92 -11.36 -20.56 13.19
N VAL A 93 -11.26 -19.32 13.68
CA VAL A 93 -10.44 -18.29 13.04
C VAL A 93 -8.96 -18.62 13.17
N TYR A 94 -8.52 -19.09 14.33
CA TYR A 94 -7.14 -19.50 14.58
C TYR A 94 -6.69 -20.61 13.64
N ARG A 95 -7.50 -21.64 13.43
CA ARG A 95 -7.22 -22.75 12.48
C ARG A 95 -7.05 -22.27 11.05
N LYS A 96 -7.79 -21.25 10.63
CA LYS A 96 -7.84 -20.77 9.24
C LYS A 96 -6.91 -19.58 8.95
N ARG A 97 -6.49 -18.82 9.97
CA ARG A 97 -5.87 -17.49 9.82
C ARG A 97 -4.66 -17.28 10.76
N SER A 98 -4.20 -16.03 10.90
CA SER A 98 -3.09 -15.70 11.78
C SER A 98 -3.52 -15.64 13.25
N VAL A 99 -2.61 -15.97 14.15
CA VAL A 99 -2.82 -15.88 15.61
C VAL A 99 -3.26 -14.47 15.99
N ARG A 100 -2.58 -13.46 15.45
CA ARG A 100 -2.93 -12.05 15.61
C ARG A 100 -4.36 -11.74 15.16
N TYR A 101 -4.83 -12.35 14.08
CA TYR A 101 -6.17 -12.11 13.56
C TYR A 101 -7.25 -12.74 14.46
N ALA A 102 -7.02 -13.96 14.96
CA ALA A 102 -7.89 -14.57 15.95
C ALA A 102 -7.93 -13.76 17.26
N ASN A 103 -6.76 -13.42 17.81
CA ASN A 103 -6.63 -12.57 19.00
C ASN A 103 -7.31 -11.22 18.81
N HIS A 104 -7.18 -10.60 17.64
CA HIS A 104 -7.84 -9.33 17.35
C HIS A 104 -9.36 -9.44 17.46
N ARG A 105 -9.98 -10.49 16.90
CA ARG A 105 -11.43 -10.71 17.01
C ARG A 105 -11.87 -10.92 18.46
N ILE A 106 -11.16 -11.77 19.21
CA ILE A 106 -11.44 -11.99 20.64
C ILE A 106 -11.35 -10.68 21.41
N GLN A 107 -10.34 -9.85 21.13
CA GLN A 107 -10.18 -8.55 21.79
C GLN A 107 -11.31 -7.55 21.48
N LEU A 108 -11.81 -7.54 20.24
CA LEU A 108 -12.97 -6.72 19.89
C LEU A 108 -14.22 -7.16 20.67
N LEU A 109 -14.45 -8.46 20.78
CA LEU A 109 -15.55 -9.04 21.55
C LEU A 109 -15.40 -8.82 23.05
N LYS A 110 -14.20 -9.01 23.62
CA LYS A 110 -13.87 -8.67 25.02
C LYS A 110 -14.28 -7.23 25.35
N THR A 111 -13.97 -6.29 24.47
CA THR A 111 -14.36 -4.89 24.66
C THR A 111 -15.87 -4.71 24.66
N PHE A 112 -16.61 -5.38 23.76
CA PHE A 112 -18.08 -5.37 23.74
C PHE A 112 -18.70 -5.87 25.05
N PHE A 113 -18.19 -6.98 25.59
CA PHE A 113 -18.64 -7.50 26.88
C PHE A 113 -18.24 -6.58 28.05
N LYS A 114 -17.07 -5.95 27.98
CA LYS A 114 -16.58 -4.99 28.98
C LYS A 114 -17.42 -3.73 29.09
N VAL A 115 -17.75 -3.09 27.95
CA VAL A 115 -18.63 -1.90 27.97
C VAL A 115 -20.04 -2.23 28.46
N ASN A 116 -20.44 -3.49 28.36
CA ASN A 116 -21.70 -4.02 28.86
C ASN A 116 -21.64 -4.62 30.27
N LYS A 117 -20.49 -4.52 30.96
CA LYS A 117 -20.30 -4.91 32.36
C LYS A 117 -20.53 -6.40 32.63
N VAL A 118 -20.12 -7.24 31.69
CA VAL A 118 -20.16 -8.71 31.84
C VAL A 118 -18.80 -9.37 31.61
N ASP A 119 -17.75 -8.61 31.31
CA ASP A 119 -16.41 -9.14 31.06
C ASP A 119 -15.80 -9.87 32.25
N SER A 120 -16.04 -9.41 33.48
CA SER A 120 -15.53 -10.07 34.69
C SER A 120 -16.08 -11.49 34.91
N LYS A 121 -17.16 -11.85 34.19
CA LYS A 121 -17.75 -13.20 34.23
C LYS A 121 -17.25 -14.12 33.12
N LEU A 122 -16.48 -13.59 32.16
CA LEU A 122 -16.08 -14.33 30.97
C LEU A 122 -14.56 -14.57 30.96
N ASP A 123 -14.16 -15.85 31.04
CA ASP A 123 -12.75 -16.23 30.95
C ASP A 123 -12.30 -16.40 29.49
N LEU A 124 -12.20 -15.27 28.78
CA LEU A 124 -11.79 -15.26 27.39
C LEU A 124 -10.26 -15.29 27.28
N ASN A 125 -9.69 -16.37 26.77
CA ASN A 125 -8.25 -16.54 26.64
C ASN A 125 -7.74 -16.18 25.24
N LEU A 126 -6.59 -15.50 25.17
CA LEU A 126 -5.92 -15.22 23.90
C LEU A 126 -4.91 -16.32 23.57
N TYR A 127 -4.69 -16.56 22.29
CA TYR A 127 -3.64 -17.48 21.85
C TYR A 127 -2.27 -16.86 22.06
N SER A 128 -1.32 -17.68 22.51
CA SER A 128 0.08 -17.29 22.62
C SER A 128 0.63 -16.87 21.26
N GLN A 129 1.24 -15.69 21.20
CA GLN A 129 1.89 -15.18 20.01
C GLN A 129 3.30 -14.71 20.38
N PRO A 130 4.37 -15.36 19.86
CA PRO A 130 5.72 -14.87 20.09
C PRO A 130 5.91 -13.52 19.41
N THR A 131 6.58 -12.60 20.12
CA THR A 131 6.75 -11.17 19.75
C THR A 131 7.34 -10.96 18.35
N ARG A 132 8.13 -11.92 17.85
CA ARG A 132 8.80 -11.85 16.54
C ARG A 132 8.14 -12.67 15.42
N SER A 133 6.93 -13.17 15.63
CA SER A 133 6.22 -13.93 14.57
C SER A 133 5.74 -13.03 13.41
N ARG A 134 6.47 -13.05 12.29
CA ARG A 134 5.95 -12.52 11.01
C ARG A 134 5.39 -13.68 10.17
N LYS A 135 4.06 -13.73 10.01
CA LYS A 135 3.42 -14.73 9.13
C LYS A 135 3.44 -14.33 7.65
N ARG A 136 3.49 -13.03 7.32
CA ARG A 136 3.49 -12.57 5.94
C ARG A 136 4.93 -12.36 5.47
N PRO A 137 5.40 -13.08 4.44
CA PRO A 137 6.68 -12.78 3.82
C PRO A 137 6.63 -11.39 3.18
N GLU A 138 7.71 -10.64 3.36
CA GLU A 138 7.91 -9.30 2.82
C GLU A 138 9.30 -9.25 2.19
N TYR A 139 9.37 -8.73 0.98
CA TYR A 139 10.62 -8.30 0.36
C TYR A 139 10.64 -6.77 0.37
N ILE A 140 11.72 -6.17 0.89
CA ILE A 140 11.90 -4.72 0.93
C ILE A 140 12.85 -4.37 -0.20
N PRO A 141 12.36 -3.77 -1.31
CA PRO A 141 13.23 -3.36 -2.40
C PRO A 141 14.29 -2.37 -1.93
N THR A 142 15.48 -2.47 -2.51
CA THR A 142 16.50 -1.42 -2.46
C THR A 142 15.98 -0.13 -3.11
N LEU A 143 16.66 1.00 -2.86
CA LEU A 143 16.30 2.26 -3.50
C LEU A 143 16.40 2.16 -5.02
N GLU A 144 17.45 1.49 -5.52
CA GLU A 144 17.66 1.27 -6.95
C GLU A 144 16.55 0.43 -7.59
N GLU A 145 16.14 -0.68 -6.96
CA GLU A 145 15.01 -1.48 -7.41
C GLU A 145 13.70 -0.69 -7.41
N ALA A 146 13.45 0.11 -6.37
CA ALA A 146 12.25 0.93 -6.27
C ALA A 146 12.22 2.04 -7.34
N LEU A 147 13.37 2.60 -7.70
CA LEU A 147 13.50 3.56 -8.80
C LEU A 147 13.22 2.88 -10.15
N ARG A 148 13.80 1.69 -10.41
CA ARG A 148 13.45 0.90 -11.59
C ARG A 148 11.96 0.60 -11.64
N MET A 149 11.34 0.25 -10.51
CA MET A 149 9.87 0.05 -10.43
C MET A 149 9.10 1.27 -10.91
N ALA A 150 9.50 2.48 -10.52
CA ALA A 150 8.88 3.72 -10.99
C ALA A 150 9.04 3.90 -12.52
N GLU A 151 10.24 3.66 -13.05
CA GLU A 151 10.55 3.78 -14.48
C GLU A 151 9.71 2.84 -15.35
N VAL A 152 9.50 1.59 -14.92
CA VAL A 152 8.74 0.59 -15.68
C VAL A 152 7.25 0.51 -15.31
N SER A 153 6.72 1.49 -14.57
CA SER A 153 5.32 1.49 -14.12
C SER A 153 4.30 1.65 -15.26
N GLY A 154 4.75 2.12 -16.43
CA GLY A 154 4.04 2.08 -17.71
C GLY A 154 3.11 3.26 -18.00
N ASN A 155 2.81 4.12 -17.02
CA ASN A 155 2.17 5.42 -17.23
C ASN A 155 2.58 6.38 -16.10
N LEU A 156 2.44 7.70 -16.33
CA LEU A 156 2.88 8.73 -15.37
C LEU A 156 2.16 8.64 -14.02
N ARG A 157 0.86 8.30 -14.01
CA ARG A 157 0.09 8.13 -12.76
C ARG A 157 0.68 7.04 -11.88
N ASP A 158 0.90 5.87 -12.47
CA ASP A 158 1.40 4.70 -11.74
C ASP A 158 2.87 4.89 -11.33
N ARG A 159 3.68 5.54 -12.17
CA ARG A 159 5.05 5.97 -11.83
C ARG A 159 5.06 6.86 -10.59
N LEU A 160 4.25 7.92 -10.60
CA LEU A 160 4.13 8.84 -9.46
C LEU A 160 3.63 8.15 -8.19
N ILE A 161 2.73 7.18 -8.30
CA ILE A 161 2.30 6.39 -7.15
C ILE A 161 3.50 5.68 -6.48
N ILE A 162 4.40 5.09 -7.27
CA ILE A 162 5.62 4.46 -6.74
C ILE A 162 6.54 5.50 -6.12
N GLU A 163 6.78 6.61 -6.80
CA GLU A 163 7.66 7.69 -6.35
C GLU A 163 7.16 8.36 -5.06
N PHE A 164 5.86 8.62 -4.96
CA PHE A 164 5.26 9.13 -3.73
C PHE A 164 5.48 8.13 -2.59
N LEU A 165 5.19 6.83 -2.78
CA LEU A 165 5.45 5.84 -1.72
C LEU A 165 6.93 5.79 -1.31
N LEU A 166 7.83 5.96 -2.28
CA LEU A 166 9.28 5.90 -2.10
C LEU A 166 9.86 7.12 -1.39
N TYR A 167 9.36 8.33 -1.65
CA TYR A 167 9.99 9.57 -1.16
C TYR A 167 9.19 10.30 -0.08
N THR A 168 7.90 10.02 0.07
CA THR A 168 7.09 10.63 1.13
C THR A 168 6.92 9.70 2.33
N GLY A 169 7.08 8.40 2.11
CA GLY A 169 6.75 7.37 3.09
C GLY A 169 5.27 7.29 3.45
N LEU A 170 4.34 7.92 2.73
CA LEU A 170 2.92 7.96 3.11
C LEU A 170 2.31 6.56 3.30
N ARG A 171 1.31 6.47 4.19
CA ARG A 171 0.55 5.22 4.36
C ARG A 171 -0.33 5.02 3.12
N ASN A 172 -0.66 3.76 2.82
CA ASN A 172 -1.56 3.39 1.72
C ASN A 172 -2.85 4.23 1.71
N SER A 173 -3.49 4.40 2.87
CA SER A 173 -4.70 5.20 3.01
C SER A 173 -4.46 6.71 2.84
N THR A 174 -3.30 7.22 3.25
CA THR A 174 -2.96 8.65 3.16
C THR A 174 -2.70 9.08 1.72
N LEU A 175 -1.88 8.31 0.98
CA LEU A 175 -1.60 8.58 -0.43
C LEU A 175 -2.87 8.63 -1.26
N ARG A 176 -3.79 7.69 -1.01
CA ARG A 176 -5.09 7.62 -1.68
C ARG A 176 -5.97 8.84 -1.40
N ALA A 177 -5.78 9.53 -0.29
CA ALA A 177 -6.64 10.62 0.12
C ALA A 177 -6.18 11.99 -0.41
N LEU A 178 -5.04 12.06 -1.10
CA LEU A 178 -4.51 13.31 -1.66
C LEU A 178 -5.45 13.86 -2.75
N VAL A 179 -5.69 15.17 -2.69
CA VAL A 179 -6.43 15.96 -3.67
C VAL A 179 -5.58 17.11 -4.17
N TYR A 180 -5.97 17.71 -5.29
CA TYR A 180 -5.19 18.77 -5.92
C TYR A 180 -5.07 20.03 -5.07
N ASN A 181 -6.18 20.50 -4.50
CA ASN A 181 -6.21 21.67 -3.63
C ASN A 181 -7.05 21.36 -2.38
N GLU A 182 -6.38 20.94 -1.31
CA GLU A 182 -7.06 20.59 -0.07
C GLU A 182 -7.63 21.82 0.64
N HIS A 183 -8.88 21.71 1.09
CA HIS A 183 -9.55 22.78 1.84
C HIS A 183 -9.19 22.74 3.33
N TYR A 184 -7.90 22.97 3.65
CA TYR A 184 -7.47 23.02 5.04
C TYR A 184 -8.24 24.11 5.81
N PRO A 185 -8.73 23.80 7.03
CA PRO A 185 -9.43 24.79 7.84
C PRO A 185 -8.48 25.91 8.30
N GLU A 186 -7.21 25.58 8.57
CA GLU A 186 -6.21 26.55 8.98
C GLU A 186 -5.68 27.38 7.79
N PRO A 187 -5.71 28.73 7.87
CA PRO A 187 -5.25 29.60 6.78
C PRO A 187 -3.82 29.35 6.34
N LEU A 188 -2.88 29.14 7.27
CA LEU A 188 -1.46 28.90 6.95
C LEU A 188 -1.25 27.65 6.09
N LEU A 189 -2.10 26.62 6.24
CA LEU A 189 -1.97 25.39 5.45
C LEU A 189 -2.51 25.55 4.02
N LYS A 190 -3.38 26.54 3.77
CA LYS A 190 -3.93 26.79 2.42
C LYS A 190 -2.84 27.20 1.43
N GLU A 191 -1.74 27.75 1.92
CA GLU A 191 -0.56 28.08 1.12
C GLU A 191 0.30 26.85 0.76
N TYR A 192 0.06 25.70 1.41
CA TYR A 192 0.84 24.48 1.27
C TYR A 192 0.04 23.34 0.62
N THR A 193 -0.98 23.68 -0.18
CA THR A 193 -1.66 22.67 -1.00
C THR A 193 -0.81 22.33 -2.23
N ILE A 194 -1.01 21.14 -2.79
CA ILE A 194 -0.27 20.70 -4.00
C ILE A 194 -0.43 21.73 -5.12
N LYS A 195 -1.65 22.23 -5.35
CA LYS A 195 -1.92 23.29 -6.32
C LYS A 195 -1.08 24.55 -6.06
N ARG A 196 -1.10 25.10 -4.84
CA ARG A 196 -0.36 26.33 -4.51
C ARG A 196 1.15 26.16 -4.61
N GLU A 197 1.67 25.03 -4.15
CA GLU A 197 3.09 24.70 -4.25
C GLU A 197 3.56 24.66 -5.71
N LEU A 198 2.77 24.02 -6.59
CA LEU A 198 3.05 23.98 -8.03
C LEU A 198 2.92 25.37 -8.69
N GLU A 199 1.92 26.17 -8.31
CA GLU A 199 1.73 27.53 -8.82
C GLU A 199 2.89 28.47 -8.44
N ARG A 200 3.48 28.28 -7.25
CA ARG A 200 4.67 29.02 -6.79
C ARG A 200 5.97 28.55 -7.44
N GLY A 201 5.95 27.40 -8.13
CA GLY A 201 7.15 26.82 -8.73
C GLY A 201 8.09 26.18 -7.71
N GLU A 202 7.58 25.72 -6.57
CA GLU A 202 8.39 25.02 -5.57
C GLU A 202 8.92 23.71 -6.14
N GLU A 203 10.24 23.51 -6.11
CA GLU A 203 10.83 22.27 -6.61
C GLU A 203 10.67 21.12 -5.62
N CYS A 204 10.79 21.39 -4.31
CA CYS A 204 10.65 20.38 -3.26
C CYS A 204 9.30 20.54 -2.57
N ILE A 205 8.25 19.89 -3.07
CA ILE A 205 6.87 20.16 -2.63
C ILE A 205 6.56 19.51 -1.29
N VAL A 206 5.92 20.26 -0.39
CA VAL A 206 5.39 19.72 0.87
C VAL A 206 4.07 18.97 0.64
N ILE A 207 3.93 17.85 1.31
CA ILE A 207 2.70 17.05 1.37
C ILE A 207 2.20 17.06 2.81
N ILE A 208 1.13 17.82 3.04
CA ILE A 208 0.49 17.96 4.35
C ILE A 208 -0.48 16.79 4.61
N VAL A 209 -0.38 16.19 5.79
CA VAL A 209 -1.31 15.14 6.25
C VAL A 209 -2.15 15.69 7.40
N HIS A 210 -3.46 15.84 7.13
CA HIS A 210 -4.41 16.46 8.04
C HIS A 210 -5.64 15.57 8.27
N GLU A 211 -6.38 15.80 9.37
CA GLU A 211 -7.53 14.94 9.71
C GLU A 211 -8.70 15.04 8.72
N ILE A 212 -8.84 16.15 7.99
CA ILE A 212 -9.87 16.36 6.96
C ILE A 212 -9.82 15.27 5.86
N MET A 213 -8.64 14.72 5.59
CA MET A 213 -8.46 13.62 4.62
C MET A 213 -9.29 12.38 4.99
N LYS A 214 -9.72 12.25 6.25
CA LYS A 214 -10.55 11.13 6.73
C LYS A 214 -11.98 11.19 6.21
N GLU A 215 -12.45 12.35 5.77
CA GLU A 215 -13.76 12.50 5.12
C GLU A 215 -13.82 11.71 3.81
N ARG A 216 -12.70 11.70 3.06
CA ARG A 216 -12.58 10.93 1.81
C ARG A 216 -12.14 9.49 2.05
N VAL A 217 -11.11 9.28 2.87
CA VAL A 217 -10.58 7.95 3.19
C VAL A 217 -10.44 7.81 4.71
N PRO A 218 -11.32 7.06 5.41
CA PRO A 218 -11.41 7.05 6.88
C PRO A 218 -10.11 6.79 7.65
N ASN A 219 -9.15 6.11 7.03
CA ASN A 219 -7.85 5.74 7.61
C ASN A 219 -6.68 6.63 7.16
N ALA A 220 -6.92 7.73 6.43
CA ALA A 220 -5.88 8.56 5.83
C ALA A 220 -4.98 9.24 6.87
N CYS A 221 -5.56 9.77 7.95
CA CYS A 221 -4.82 10.41 9.03
C CYS A 221 -4.97 9.59 10.32
N LYS A 222 -4.02 8.67 10.54
CA LYS A 222 -4.07 7.75 11.68
C LYS A 222 -3.99 8.55 12.99
N ASN A 223 -4.88 8.24 13.93
CA ASN A 223 -4.98 8.91 15.24
C ASN A 223 -5.18 10.44 15.15
N ARG A 224 -5.55 10.99 13.98
CA ARG A 224 -5.67 12.44 13.74
C ARG A 224 -4.35 13.20 13.98
N ILE A 225 -3.22 12.51 13.82
CA ILE A 225 -1.89 13.12 13.98
C ILE A 225 -1.59 13.93 12.73
N PHE A 226 -1.49 15.24 12.90
CA PHE A 226 -0.95 16.13 11.89
C PHE A 226 0.54 15.86 11.69
N TYR A 227 0.98 15.82 10.43
CA TYR A 227 2.39 15.85 10.06
C TYR A 227 2.52 16.29 8.60
N TYR A 228 3.74 16.52 8.16
CA TYR A 228 4.04 16.76 6.75
C TYR A 228 5.28 16.00 6.32
N THR A 229 5.42 15.86 5.01
CA THR A 229 6.56 15.23 4.34
C THR A 229 6.78 15.92 3.00
N PHE A 230 7.75 15.50 2.21
CA PHE A 230 8.13 16.20 0.99
C PHE A 230 8.27 15.24 -0.19
N ILE A 231 8.13 15.77 -1.41
CA ILE A 231 8.61 15.14 -2.64
C ILE A 231 9.78 15.93 -3.21
N PRO A 232 10.83 15.25 -3.71
CA PRO A 232 12.01 15.93 -4.25
C PRO A 232 11.76 16.51 -5.66
N PRO A 233 12.66 17.40 -6.15
CA PRO A 233 12.55 18.05 -7.45
C PRO A 233 12.21 17.14 -8.63
N LYS A 234 12.84 15.96 -8.72
CA LYS A 234 12.56 14.98 -9.77
C LYS A 234 11.09 14.53 -9.77
N VAL A 235 10.54 14.26 -8.59
CA VAL A 235 9.15 13.79 -8.44
C VAL A 235 8.17 14.94 -8.66
N THR A 236 8.54 16.16 -8.29
CA THR A 236 7.76 17.36 -8.62
C THR A 236 7.66 17.58 -10.12
N ALA A 237 8.75 17.39 -10.87
CA ALA A 237 8.72 17.46 -12.33
C ALA A 237 7.78 16.41 -12.94
N ASP A 238 7.83 15.18 -12.43
CA ASP A 238 6.92 14.10 -12.85
C ASP A 238 5.46 14.41 -12.49
N LEU A 239 5.22 15.05 -11.34
CA LEU A 239 3.88 15.50 -10.90
C LEU A 239 3.32 16.56 -11.85
N HIS A 240 4.12 17.56 -12.22
CA HIS A 240 3.75 18.54 -13.24
C HIS A 240 3.44 17.88 -14.59
N ALA A 241 4.25 16.93 -15.04
CA ALA A 241 4.03 16.22 -16.30
C ALA A 241 2.71 15.43 -16.28
N TYR A 242 2.44 14.73 -15.19
CA TYR A 242 1.19 13.99 -15.00
C TYR A 242 -0.04 14.90 -14.98
N ILE A 243 0.01 16.02 -14.25
CA ILE A 243 -1.10 16.97 -14.18
C ILE A 243 -1.38 17.51 -15.58
N ARG A 244 -0.35 17.96 -16.32
CA ARG A 244 -0.51 18.44 -17.71
C ARG A 244 -1.11 17.38 -18.64
N GLU A 245 -0.66 16.12 -18.56
CA GLU A 245 -1.22 15.02 -19.36
C GLU A 245 -2.71 14.80 -19.02
N ARG A 246 -3.03 14.80 -17.73
CA ARG A 246 -4.39 14.62 -17.23
C ARG A 246 -5.30 15.77 -17.68
N GLU A 247 -4.82 17.01 -17.64
CA GLU A 247 -5.55 18.20 -18.09
C GLU A 247 -5.81 18.18 -19.59
N LYS A 248 -4.80 17.84 -20.38
CA LYS A 248 -4.95 17.67 -21.82
C LYS A 248 -6.01 16.62 -22.18
N LYS A 249 -6.10 15.56 -21.37
CA LYS A 249 -6.99 14.43 -21.64
C LYS A 249 -8.42 14.61 -21.14
N TYR A 250 -8.61 15.29 -20.02
CA TYR A 250 -9.90 15.35 -19.33
C TYR A 250 -10.36 16.76 -18.95
N GLY A 251 -9.58 17.79 -19.27
CA GLY A 251 -9.79 19.15 -18.82
C GLY A 251 -9.17 19.44 -17.44
N PRO A 252 -9.24 20.71 -16.99
CA PRO A 252 -8.59 21.19 -15.78
C PRO A 252 -8.94 20.37 -14.54
N LEU A 253 -8.01 20.25 -13.59
CA LEU A 253 -8.31 19.64 -12.30
C LEU A 253 -9.18 20.58 -11.47
N ARG A 254 -10.21 20.02 -10.84
CA ARG A 254 -10.97 20.70 -9.79
C ARG A 254 -10.21 20.56 -8.47
N ASP A 255 -10.48 21.47 -7.55
CA ASP A 255 -9.78 21.52 -6.26
C ASP A 255 -9.92 20.20 -5.46
N ASP A 256 -11.11 19.60 -5.48
CA ASP A 256 -11.45 18.35 -4.80
C ASP A 256 -11.04 17.08 -5.57
N ASP A 257 -10.53 17.21 -6.79
CA ASP A 257 -10.16 16.05 -7.60
C ASP A 257 -9.00 15.28 -6.93
N PRO A 258 -9.12 13.95 -6.76
CA PRO A 258 -8.02 13.13 -6.28
C PRO A 258 -6.81 13.24 -7.19
N ILE A 259 -5.60 13.35 -6.60
CA ILE A 259 -4.35 13.27 -7.37
C ILE A 259 -4.27 11.93 -8.10
N PHE A 260 -4.67 10.85 -7.43
CA PHE A 260 -4.66 9.49 -7.98
C PHE A 260 -6.08 8.92 -8.06
N PRO A 261 -6.83 9.20 -9.15
CA PRO A 261 -8.17 8.65 -9.36
C PRO A 261 -8.13 7.18 -9.76
N THR A 262 -9.23 6.46 -9.57
CA THR A 262 -9.33 5.03 -9.92
C THR A 262 -9.31 4.79 -11.44
N GLY A 263 -8.58 3.75 -11.84
CA GLY A 263 -8.53 3.24 -13.20
C GLY A 263 -9.69 2.30 -13.53
N ASN A 264 -10.61 2.03 -12.60
CA ASN A 264 -11.68 1.05 -12.77
C ASN A 264 -12.67 1.46 -13.87
N ARG A 265 -12.50 0.86 -15.07
CA ARG A 265 -13.33 1.13 -16.26
C ARG A 265 -14.79 0.69 -16.13
N ARG A 266 -15.17 -0.05 -15.08
CA ARG A 266 -16.58 -0.44 -14.83
C ARG A 266 -17.44 0.72 -14.33
N ILE A 267 -16.83 1.85 -13.97
CA ILE A 267 -17.50 3.03 -13.47
C ILE A 267 -17.39 4.13 -14.56
N PRO A 268 -18.41 4.99 -14.76
CA PRO A 268 -18.33 6.11 -15.71
C PRO A 268 -17.12 7.01 -15.47
N LEU A 269 -16.57 7.60 -16.54
CA LEU A 269 -15.34 8.41 -16.47
C LEU A 269 -15.46 9.57 -15.47
N SER A 270 -16.57 10.31 -15.48
CA SER A 270 -16.81 11.42 -14.57
C SER A 270 -16.70 11.00 -13.10
N VAL A 271 -17.29 9.85 -12.75
CA VAL A 271 -17.24 9.29 -11.40
C VAL A 271 -15.84 8.75 -11.08
N ARG A 272 -15.15 8.14 -12.05
CA ARG A 272 -13.78 7.63 -11.87
C ARG A 272 -12.81 8.75 -11.50
N LEU A 273 -12.88 9.88 -12.20
CA LEU A 273 -11.99 11.03 -11.97
C LEU A 273 -12.18 11.64 -10.58
N GLN A 274 -13.37 11.48 -9.98
CA GLN A 274 -13.67 11.94 -8.62
C GLN A 274 -13.47 10.86 -7.55
N THR A 275 -13.21 9.62 -7.95
CA THR A 275 -13.10 8.49 -7.02
C THR A 275 -11.63 8.19 -6.78
N PRO A 276 -11.13 8.32 -5.53
CA PRO A 276 -9.78 7.93 -5.19
C PRO A 276 -9.46 6.48 -5.57
N ILE A 277 -8.21 6.22 -5.95
CA ILE A 277 -7.72 4.87 -6.20
C ILE A 277 -8.00 3.95 -5.00
N SER A 278 -8.39 2.70 -5.27
CA SER A 278 -8.69 1.73 -4.21
C SER A 278 -7.41 1.15 -3.59
N SER A 279 -7.50 0.61 -2.36
CA SER A 279 -6.35 -0.04 -1.71
C SER A 279 -5.83 -1.24 -2.52
N ARG A 280 -6.76 -1.97 -3.15
CA ARG A 280 -6.48 -3.12 -4.00
C ARG A 280 -5.79 -2.69 -5.30
N GLU A 281 -6.31 -1.69 -5.98
CA GLU A 281 -5.71 -1.16 -7.21
C GLU A 281 -4.29 -0.64 -6.95
N LEU A 282 -4.09 0.11 -5.86
CA LEU A 282 -2.76 0.55 -5.43
C LEU A 282 -1.81 -0.63 -5.17
N GLN A 283 -2.28 -1.71 -4.53
CA GLN A 283 -1.48 -2.90 -4.31
C GLN A 283 -1.15 -3.64 -5.62
N GLU A 284 -2.08 -3.68 -6.57
CA GLU A 284 -1.88 -4.29 -7.88
C GLU A 284 -0.86 -3.50 -8.72
N ILE A 285 -0.89 -2.17 -8.67
CA ILE A 285 0.12 -1.31 -9.31
C ILE A 285 1.52 -1.64 -8.78
N VAL A 286 1.71 -1.62 -7.46
CA VAL A 286 3.01 -1.91 -6.83
C VAL A 286 3.53 -3.30 -7.23
N LYS A 287 2.66 -4.32 -7.21
CA LYS A 287 3.04 -5.68 -7.63
C LYS A 287 3.44 -5.77 -9.09
N LYS A 288 2.68 -5.12 -9.98
CA LYS A 288 2.97 -5.10 -11.41
C LYS A 288 4.27 -4.35 -11.70
N ALA A 289 4.55 -3.26 -10.98
CA ALA A 289 5.80 -2.52 -11.09
C ALA A 289 6.98 -3.37 -10.62
N ALA A 290 6.88 -4.03 -9.46
CA ALA A 290 7.92 -4.95 -8.96
C ALA A 290 8.22 -6.09 -9.95
N LYS A 291 7.18 -6.71 -10.51
CA LYS A 291 7.34 -7.76 -11.53
C LYS A 291 8.04 -7.25 -12.78
N ARG A 292 7.62 -6.09 -13.30
CA ARG A 292 8.21 -5.50 -14.52
C ARG A 292 9.66 -5.06 -14.30
N ALA A 293 10.02 -4.66 -13.09
CA ALA A 293 11.37 -4.23 -12.73
C ALA A 293 12.33 -5.39 -12.43
N GLY A 294 11.86 -6.65 -12.54
CA GLY A 294 12.67 -7.83 -12.25
C GLY A 294 13.10 -7.94 -10.78
N VAL A 295 12.34 -7.36 -9.85
CA VAL A 295 12.66 -7.41 -8.41
C VAL A 295 12.58 -8.85 -7.92
N GLU A 296 13.58 -9.28 -7.15
CA GLU A 296 13.57 -10.61 -6.57
C GLU A 296 12.38 -10.75 -5.60
N HIS A 297 11.69 -11.90 -5.65
CA HIS A 297 10.53 -12.15 -4.81
C HIS A 297 9.44 -11.06 -4.92
N GLU A 298 9.19 -10.56 -6.12
CA GLU A 298 8.23 -9.52 -6.48
C GLU A 298 6.83 -9.74 -5.88
N ARG A 299 6.42 -11.02 -5.72
CA ARG A 299 5.15 -11.42 -5.09
C ARG A 299 4.99 -10.95 -3.64
N TYR A 300 6.09 -10.67 -2.95
CA TYR A 300 6.17 -10.21 -1.55
C TYR A 300 6.42 -8.70 -1.41
N VAL A 301 6.40 -7.96 -2.53
CA VAL A 301 6.47 -6.50 -2.52
C VAL A 301 5.04 -5.92 -2.43
N TYR A 302 4.84 -5.02 -1.47
CA TYR A 302 3.56 -4.35 -1.20
C TYR A 302 3.80 -2.86 -0.95
N PRO A 303 2.78 -1.99 -0.97
CA PRO A 303 2.96 -0.55 -0.72
C PRO A 303 3.72 -0.24 0.59
N HIS A 304 3.53 -1.05 1.63
CA HIS A 304 4.25 -0.88 2.89
C HIS A 304 5.76 -1.18 2.78
N CYS A 305 6.18 -2.03 1.84
CA CYS A 305 7.60 -2.29 1.58
C CYS A 305 8.31 -1.04 1.06
N LEU A 306 7.68 -0.28 0.14
CA LEU A 306 8.23 0.99 -0.35
C LEU A 306 8.35 2.05 0.76
N ARG A 307 7.40 2.08 1.71
CA ARG A 307 7.54 2.91 2.93
C ARG A 307 8.76 2.50 3.78
N LYS A 308 9.10 1.21 3.84
CA LYS A 308 10.33 0.74 4.52
C LYS A 308 11.59 1.04 3.70
N THR A 309 11.49 1.04 2.38
CA THR A 309 12.56 1.53 1.50
C THR A 309 12.85 3.00 1.79
N TYR A 310 11.82 3.84 1.94
CA TYR A 310 11.97 5.24 2.38
C TYR A 310 12.62 5.37 3.76
N GLU A 311 12.24 4.53 4.72
CA GLU A 311 12.86 4.50 6.06
C GLU A 311 14.36 4.19 5.98
N SER A 312 14.71 3.19 5.15
CA SER A 312 16.11 2.85 4.89
C SER A 312 16.84 3.99 4.20
N PHE A 313 16.22 4.65 3.23
CA PHE A 313 16.73 5.82 2.52
C PHE A 313 17.08 6.95 3.49
N LEU A 314 16.16 7.35 4.38
CA LEU A 314 16.39 8.40 5.37
C LEU A 314 17.48 8.01 6.38
N ARG A 315 17.54 6.74 6.78
CA ARG A 315 18.51 6.25 7.75
C ARG A 315 19.94 6.23 7.22
N ASN A 316 20.10 5.93 5.93
CA ASN A 316 21.39 5.68 5.29
C ASN A 316 22.00 6.93 4.61
N GLN A 317 21.51 8.12 4.94
CA GLN A 317 22.06 9.38 4.45
C GLN A 317 23.47 9.67 5.04
N PRO A 318 24.33 10.37 4.29
CA PRO A 318 25.61 10.90 4.79
C PRO A 318 25.41 11.80 6.03
N ASN A 319 26.36 11.77 6.97
CA ASN A 319 26.20 12.41 8.29
C ASN A 319 25.97 13.93 8.22
N ASP A 320 26.46 14.60 7.19
CA ASP A 320 26.37 16.05 6.96
C ASP A 320 24.98 16.52 6.48
N VAL A 321 24.18 15.60 5.92
CA VAL A 321 22.81 15.87 5.42
C VAL A 321 21.74 15.03 6.12
N LYS A 322 22.16 14.11 6.99
CA LYS A 322 21.27 13.16 7.67
C LYS A 322 20.34 13.86 8.65
N LEU A 323 19.05 13.62 8.48
CA LEU A 323 18.03 14.03 9.44
C LEU A 323 18.19 13.29 10.77
N ASP A 324 17.89 14.00 11.86
CA ASP A 324 17.89 13.40 13.19
C ASP A 324 16.78 12.35 13.35
N ILE A 325 16.81 11.59 14.45
CA ILE A 325 15.84 10.52 14.66
C ILE A 325 14.41 11.08 14.73
N LYS A 326 14.19 12.20 15.41
CA LYS A 326 12.87 12.79 15.64
C LYS A 326 12.29 13.38 14.37
N GLU A 327 13.11 14.08 13.59
CA GLU A 327 12.78 14.58 12.26
C GLU A 327 12.27 13.45 11.36
N ARG A 328 12.98 12.31 11.31
CA ARG A 328 12.53 11.15 10.53
C ARG A 328 11.22 10.57 11.06
N GLU A 329 11.08 10.38 12.36
CA GLU A 329 9.86 9.87 12.98
C GLU A 329 8.65 10.80 12.73
N PHE A 330 8.88 12.12 12.72
CA PHE A 330 7.89 13.13 12.37
C PHE A 330 7.43 13.01 10.91
N LEU A 331 8.35 12.88 9.94
CA LEU A 331 8.01 12.69 8.53
C LEU A 331 7.15 11.43 8.29
N PHE A 332 7.24 10.45 9.20
CA PHE A 332 6.41 9.25 9.19
C PHE A 332 5.04 9.42 9.86
N GLY A 333 4.79 10.55 10.52
CA GLY A 333 3.62 10.80 11.36
C GLY A 333 3.55 9.80 12.51
N HIS A 334 4.66 9.56 13.18
CA HIS A 334 4.72 8.81 14.43
C HIS A 334 4.54 9.78 15.61
N VAL A 335 3.94 9.31 16.69
CA VAL A 335 3.80 10.12 17.91
C VAL A 335 5.17 10.27 18.53
N LEU A 336 5.63 11.51 18.69
CA LEU A 336 6.91 11.77 19.32
C LEU A 336 6.79 11.70 20.86
N PRO A 337 7.84 11.21 21.56
CA PRO A 337 7.82 11.15 23.01
C PRO A 337 7.84 12.55 23.65
N GLY A 338 7.19 12.71 24.80
CA GLY A 338 7.33 13.90 25.65
C GLY A 338 6.80 15.22 25.04
N SER A 339 5.68 15.17 24.30
CA SER A 339 5.05 16.35 23.67
C SER A 339 5.97 17.11 22.70
N GLN A 340 6.97 16.43 22.13
CA GLN A 340 7.93 17.02 21.20
C GLN A 340 7.34 17.36 19.82
N ASP A 341 6.07 17.04 19.58
CA ASP A 341 5.37 17.41 18.35
C ASP A 341 5.30 18.94 18.14
N THR A 342 5.44 19.75 19.21
CA THR A 342 5.49 21.22 19.13
C THR A 342 6.69 21.75 18.36
N TYR A 343 7.79 20.97 18.27
CA TYR A 343 8.97 21.36 17.49
C TYR A 343 8.78 21.21 15.98
N PHE A 344 7.69 20.58 15.54
CA PHE A 344 7.42 20.27 14.14
C PHE A 344 6.06 20.83 13.68
N ASP A 345 5.70 22.00 14.20
CA ASP A 345 4.46 22.65 13.81
C ASP A 345 4.50 23.20 12.37
N ARG A 346 3.39 23.84 11.99
CA ARG A 346 3.16 24.38 10.64
C ARG A 346 4.12 25.52 10.28
N THR A 347 4.73 26.19 11.27
CA THR A 347 5.69 27.27 11.06
C THR A 347 7.08 26.75 10.68
N LYS A 348 7.32 25.45 10.89
CA LYS A 348 8.61 24.78 10.66
C LYS A 348 8.72 24.10 9.31
N ILE A 349 7.68 24.19 8.47
CA ILE A 349 7.63 23.54 7.15
C ILE A 349 8.84 23.92 6.30
N GLU A 350 9.17 25.21 6.21
CA GLU A 350 10.29 25.67 5.35
C GLU A 350 11.66 25.28 5.89
N GLU A 351 11.84 25.30 7.22
CA GLU A 351 13.08 24.80 7.84
C GLU A 351 13.30 23.32 7.52
N MET A 352 12.23 22.53 7.65
CA MET A 352 12.25 21.09 7.33
C MET A 352 12.39 20.83 5.84
N ARG A 353 11.80 21.67 4.98
CA ARG A 353 11.96 21.60 3.51
C ARG A 353 13.42 21.78 3.13
N ALA A 354 14.09 22.78 3.69
CA ALA A 354 15.51 23.04 3.44
C ALA A 354 16.39 21.87 3.88
N LYS A 355 16.10 21.25 5.02
CA LYS A 355 16.80 20.04 5.48
C LYS A 355 16.55 18.85 4.54
N TYR A 356 15.30 18.63 4.13
CA TYR A 356 14.93 17.54 3.22
C TYR A 356 15.56 17.70 1.83
N ALA A 357 15.60 18.92 1.30
CA ALA A 357 16.16 19.21 -0.02
C ALA A 357 17.67 18.91 -0.12
N ARG A 358 18.39 18.87 1.01
CA ARG A 358 19.82 18.53 1.08
C ARG A 358 20.09 17.02 1.05
N LEU A 359 19.06 16.17 1.18
CA LEU A 359 19.24 14.72 1.17
C LEU A 359 19.77 14.25 -0.19
N ASN A 360 20.55 13.18 -0.17
CA ASN A 360 21.00 12.55 -1.41
C ASN A 360 19.95 11.56 -1.91
N PHE A 361 19.29 11.90 -3.02
CA PHE A 361 18.22 11.12 -3.64
C PHE A 361 18.70 10.01 -4.59
N GLU A 362 20.01 9.93 -4.84
CA GLU A 362 20.61 8.91 -5.71
C GLU A 362 20.86 7.59 -4.97
N PRO A 363 20.80 6.44 -5.68
CA PRO A 363 21.12 5.16 -5.08
C PRO A 363 22.60 5.09 -4.67
N ILE A 364 22.82 4.57 -3.46
CA ILE A 364 24.15 4.22 -2.98
C ILE A 364 24.49 2.85 -3.54
N VAL A 365 25.49 2.79 -4.41
CA VAL A 365 26.05 1.53 -4.93
C VAL A 365 27.03 1.00 -3.89
N ILE A 366 26.80 -0.21 -3.40
CA ILE A 366 27.78 -0.90 -2.56
C ILE A 366 28.66 -1.72 -3.50
N GLU A 367 29.80 -1.15 -3.89
CA GLU A 367 30.80 -1.87 -4.69
C GLU A 367 31.68 -2.69 -3.75
N THR A 368 32.06 -3.88 -4.20
CA THR A 368 33.11 -4.65 -3.54
C THR A 368 34.41 -4.26 -4.21
N GLU A 369 35.26 -3.50 -3.50
CA GLU A 369 36.62 -3.27 -3.95
C GLU A 369 37.44 -4.50 -3.60
N GLU A 370 38.09 -5.08 -4.60
CA GLU A 370 39.05 -6.16 -4.42
C GLU A 370 40.46 -5.67 -4.73
N ARG A 371 41.43 -6.12 -3.95
CA ARG A 371 42.85 -5.83 -4.17
C ARG A 371 43.66 -7.10 -4.01
N VAL A 372 44.69 -7.22 -4.83
CA VAL A 372 45.73 -8.24 -4.66
C VAL A 372 46.89 -7.58 -3.92
N VAL A 373 47.16 -8.03 -2.70
CA VAL A 373 48.25 -7.52 -1.86
C VAL A 373 49.25 -8.63 -1.56
N LYS A 374 50.44 -8.27 -1.10
CA LYS A 374 51.39 -9.27 -0.61
C LYS A 374 50.95 -9.78 0.76
N GLN A 375 51.36 -11.00 1.10
CA GLN A 375 51.00 -11.61 2.38
C GLN A 375 51.53 -10.80 3.59
N GLU A 376 52.68 -10.13 3.46
CA GLU A 376 53.27 -9.26 4.48
C GLU A 376 52.39 -8.05 4.85
N ASP A 377 51.62 -7.53 3.90
CA ASP A 377 50.75 -6.35 4.11
C ASP A 377 49.34 -6.72 4.61
N LEU A 378 48.98 -8.01 4.59
CA LEU A 378 47.62 -8.48 4.87
C LEU A 378 47.09 -7.99 6.23
N GLN A 379 47.94 -8.06 7.26
CA GLN A 379 47.56 -7.69 8.62
C GLN A 379 47.10 -6.22 8.72
N SER A 380 47.82 -5.30 8.06
CA SER A 380 47.47 -3.88 8.02
C SER A 380 46.12 -3.64 7.32
N PHE A 381 45.84 -4.37 6.25
CA PHE A 381 44.56 -4.26 5.55
C PHE A 381 43.39 -4.83 6.36
N LEU A 382 43.58 -5.93 7.10
CA LEU A 382 42.55 -6.48 7.99
C LEU A 382 42.18 -5.48 9.10
N GLU A 383 43.16 -4.78 9.68
CA GLU A 383 42.94 -3.72 10.68
C GLU A 383 42.17 -2.52 10.11
N GLN A 384 42.34 -2.23 8.81
CA GLN A 384 41.56 -1.21 8.08
C GLN A 384 40.18 -1.70 7.62
N GLY A 385 39.74 -2.87 8.08
CA GLY A 385 38.42 -3.43 7.81
C GLY A 385 38.26 -4.14 6.46
N TRP A 386 39.36 -4.52 5.81
CA TRP A 386 39.33 -5.44 4.66
C TRP A 386 39.14 -6.89 5.12
N LYS A 387 38.65 -7.74 4.23
CA LYS A 387 38.41 -9.16 4.46
C LYS A 387 39.24 -10.00 3.51
N PHE A 388 39.91 -11.03 4.02
CA PHE A 388 40.59 -12.02 3.19
C PHE A 388 39.57 -12.81 2.34
N VAL A 389 39.88 -13.02 1.07
CA VAL A 389 39.05 -13.78 0.13
C VAL A 389 39.74 -15.07 -0.30
N ALA A 390 40.98 -14.98 -0.81
CA ALA A 390 41.71 -16.13 -1.32
C ALA A 390 43.24 -15.89 -1.31
N ALA A 391 44.02 -16.96 -1.24
CA ALA A 391 45.46 -16.93 -1.45
C ALA A 391 45.81 -17.43 -2.85
N LEU A 392 46.75 -16.75 -3.53
CA LEU A 392 47.25 -17.11 -4.84
C LEU A 392 48.54 -17.92 -4.70
N SER A 393 48.81 -18.81 -5.65
CA SER A 393 49.98 -19.69 -5.66
C SER A 393 51.33 -18.97 -5.72
N ASN A 394 51.33 -17.68 -6.06
CA ASN A 394 52.52 -16.82 -6.14
C ASN A 394 52.80 -16.02 -4.85
N GLY A 395 52.19 -16.38 -3.72
CA GLY A 395 52.41 -15.71 -2.42
C GLY A 395 51.67 -14.38 -2.24
N LYS A 396 50.76 -14.03 -3.15
CA LYS A 396 49.86 -12.87 -3.02
C LYS A 396 48.50 -13.30 -2.48
N VAL A 397 47.78 -12.37 -1.86
CA VAL A 397 46.46 -12.60 -1.28
C VAL A 397 45.44 -11.62 -1.84
N VAL A 398 44.24 -12.12 -2.14
CA VAL A 398 43.08 -11.32 -2.56
C VAL A 398 42.33 -10.90 -1.31
N ILE A 399 42.14 -9.60 -1.14
CA ILE A 399 41.36 -8.98 -0.07
C ILE A 399 40.20 -8.20 -0.67
N SER A 400 39.08 -8.13 0.05
CA SER A 400 37.89 -7.37 -0.35
C SER A 400 37.41 -6.43 0.74
N ARG A 401 36.81 -5.32 0.34
CA ARG A 401 36.08 -4.44 1.26
C ARG A 401 34.85 -3.90 0.56
N LYS A 402 33.74 -3.86 1.27
CA LYS A 402 32.51 -3.22 0.78
C LYS A 402 32.67 -1.71 0.92
N VAL A 403 32.64 -1.00 -0.19
CA VAL A 403 32.73 0.46 -0.24
C VAL A 403 31.40 1.01 -0.73
N LYS A 404 30.86 1.97 0.01
CA LYS A 404 29.66 2.70 -0.40
C LYS A 404 30.09 3.81 -1.34
N ARG A 405 29.74 3.71 -2.61
CA ARG A 405 29.93 4.76 -3.61
C ARG A 405 28.57 5.26 -4.08
N GLN A 406 28.51 6.53 -4.49
CA GLN A 406 27.30 7.06 -5.12
C GLN A 406 27.28 6.58 -6.58
N ALA A 407 26.11 6.18 -7.08
CA ALA A 407 25.96 5.87 -8.50
C ALA A 407 26.39 7.10 -9.33
N LYS A 408 27.33 6.95 -10.27
CA LYS A 408 27.61 8.01 -11.25
C LYS A 408 26.36 8.23 -12.11
N LYS A 409 26.05 9.49 -12.45
CA LYS A 409 25.03 9.81 -13.46
C LYS A 409 25.34 9.05 -14.75
N VAL A 410 24.61 7.97 -15.02
CA VAL A 410 24.56 7.38 -16.36
C VAL A 410 23.54 8.22 -17.12
N HIS A 411 24.02 9.06 -18.02
CA HIS A 411 23.16 9.81 -18.94
C HIS A 411 22.63 8.80 -19.96
N ILE A 412 21.49 8.17 -19.65
CA ILE A 412 20.75 7.40 -20.64
C ILE A 412 19.88 8.41 -21.37
N THR A 413 20.35 8.89 -22.51
CA THR A 413 19.48 9.51 -23.51
C THR A 413 18.48 8.46 -23.98
N PRO A 414 17.17 8.64 -23.80
CA PRO A 414 16.21 7.75 -24.42
C PRO A 414 16.26 8.01 -25.93
N GLU A 415 16.82 7.07 -26.69
CA GLU A 415 16.54 6.95 -28.12
C GLU A 415 15.05 6.64 -28.28
N PHE A 416 14.26 7.70 -28.43
CA PHE A 416 12.93 7.59 -28.99
C PHE A 416 13.11 7.31 -30.48
N ASP A 417 12.92 6.05 -30.85
CA ASP A 417 12.79 5.60 -32.23
C ASP A 417 11.59 6.33 -32.86
N ARG A 418 11.89 7.45 -33.53
CA ARG A 418 10.94 8.25 -34.29
C ARG A 418 10.96 7.76 -35.73
N ASP A 419 10.39 6.59 -35.99
CA ASP A 419 10.02 6.21 -37.35
C ASP A 419 8.75 5.36 -37.36
N SER A 420 7.62 6.04 -37.49
CA SER A 420 6.40 5.57 -38.20
C SER A 420 5.22 6.50 -37.91
N CYS A 421 5.31 7.76 -38.36
CA CYS A 421 4.12 8.60 -38.58
C CYS A 421 4.45 9.74 -39.54
N THR A 422 4.66 9.42 -40.81
CA THR A 422 4.54 10.38 -41.91
C THR A 422 3.14 10.26 -42.50
N ALA A 423 2.19 11.03 -41.93
CA ALA A 423 0.94 11.34 -42.61
C ALA A 423 1.25 12.38 -43.69
N GLN A 424 1.25 11.97 -44.95
CA GLN A 424 1.27 12.88 -46.09
C GLN A 424 -0.12 13.54 -46.21
N ASN A 425 -0.15 14.86 -45.99
CA ASN A 425 -1.26 15.72 -46.36
C ASN A 425 -1.07 16.19 -47.80
N THR A 426 -1.98 15.85 -48.71
CA THR A 426 -2.33 16.69 -49.89
C THR A 426 -3.74 16.32 -50.39
N PRO A 427 -4.53 17.27 -50.93
CA PRO A 427 -5.99 17.28 -50.85
C PRO A 427 -6.68 16.63 -52.06
N LEU A 428 -7.87 16.06 -51.82
CA LEU A 428 -8.74 15.54 -52.88
C LEU A 428 -9.47 16.68 -53.61
N SER A 429 -9.22 16.78 -54.91
CA SER A 429 -10.04 17.45 -55.90
C SER A 429 -11.02 16.46 -56.53
N THR A 430 -12.23 16.94 -56.79
CA THR A 430 -13.39 16.32 -57.44
C THR A 430 -13.11 15.62 -58.78
N LYS A 431 -13.70 14.43 -59.02
CA LYS A 431 -14.68 14.13 -60.10
C LYS A 431 -14.94 12.62 -60.32
N GLU A 432 -16.22 12.33 -60.59
CA GLU A 432 -16.79 11.23 -61.44
C GLU A 432 -16.75 9.78 -60.90
N ARG A 433 -17.86 9.21 -60.39
CA ARG A 433 -18.97 8.50 -61.10
C ARG A 433 -18.49 7.49 -62.15
N GLU A 434 -18.62 6.20 -61.84
CA GLU A 434 -19.44 5.25 -62.62
C GLU A 434 -19.67 3.91 -61.91
N HIS A 435 -20.82 3.33 -62.22
CA HIS A 435 -21.41 2.09 -61.69
C HIS A 435 -20.58 0.85 -62.00
N ASN A 436 -20.59 -0.15 -61.09
CA ASN A 436 -20.95 -1.52 -61.49
C ASN A 436 -21.38 -2.39 -60.30
N ASN A 437 -22.37 -3.22 -60.60
CA ASN A 437 -23.20 -4.04 -59.72
C ASN A 437 -22.60 -5.44 -59.46
N LEU A 438 -22.73 -5.90 -58.19
CA LEU A 438 -23.02 -7.28 -57.71
C LEU A 438 -22.05 -8.44 -58.07
N PRO A 439 -22.08 -9.61 -57.38
CA PRO A 439 -22.88 -9.99 -56.21
C PRO A 439 -22.11 -10.62 -55.03
N ARG A 440 -22.85 -10.70 -53.91
CA ARG A 440 -22.62 -11.57 -52.74
C ARG A 440 -22.35 -13.03 -53.15
N ALA A 441 -21.32 -13.62 -52.53
CA ALA A 441 -21.20 -15.06 -52.34
C ALA A 441 -21.11 -15.37 -50.84
N SER A 442 -21.94 -16.32 -50.45
CA SER A 442 -22.15 -16.96 -49.17
C SER A 442 -21.05 -17.94 -48.78
N GLN A 443 -20.74 -18.03 -47.48
CA GLN A 443 -20.28 -19.22 -46.73
C GLN A 443 -20.23 -18.80 -45.24
N GLU A 444 -21.17 -19.24 -44.41
CA GLU A 444 -21.24 -20.53 -43.70
C GLU A 444 -20.30 -20.63 -42.47
N ASN A 445 -20.96 -20.61 -41.31
CA ASN A 445 -20.69 -21.41 -40.11
C ASN A 445 -19.26 -21.49 -39.54
N GLU A 446 -18.93 -20.60 -38.60
CA GLU A 446 -17.95 -20.92 -37.55
C GLU A 446 -18.68 -21.20 -36.22
N ALA A 447 -18.58 -22.47 -35.81
CA ALA A 447 -18.99 -22.96 -34.52
C ALA A 447 -18.11 -22.36 -33.41
N THR A 448 -18.75 -21.81 -32.39
CA THR A 448 -18.16 -21.34 -31.14
C THR A 448 -17.40 -22.46 -30.42
N PHE A 449 -16.08 -22.38 -30.36
CA PHE A 449 -15.27 -23.11 -29.39
C PHE A 449 -15.26 -22.35 -28.06
N THR A 450 -15.71 -23.00 -26.99
CA THR A 450 -15.72 -22.43 -25.64
C THR A 450 -14.37 -22.67 -24.95
N ASP A 451 -13.87 -21.65 -24.23
CA ASP A 451 -12.58 -21.59 -23.53
C ASP A 451 -12.29 -22.74 -22.53
N ASN A 452 -13.27 -23.59 -22.23
CA ASN A 452 -13.12 -24.67 -21.26
C ASN A 452 -12.38 -25.91 -21.80
N GLN A 453 -12.31 -26.12 -23.12
CA GLN A 453 -11.60 -27.29 -23.68
C GLN A 453 -10.08 -27.06 -23.87
N LYS A 454 -9.61 -25.80 -23.84
CA LYS A 454 -8.18 -25.46 -23.90
C LYS A 454 -7.45 -25.70 -22.56
N LEU A 455 -8.16 -25.52 -21.45
CA LEU A 455 -7.62 -25.74 -20.10
C LEU A 455 -7.37 -27.23 -19.81
N ASP A 456 -8.26 -28.12 -20.28
CA ASP A 456 -8.11 -29.56 -20.03
C ASP A 456 -6.97 -30.19 -20.86
N LEU A 457 -6.66 -29.65 -22.05
CA LEU A 457 -5.51 -30.11 -22.84
C LEU A 457 -4.17 -29.68 -22.23
N GLU A 458 -4.05 -28.44 -21.74
CA GLU A 458 -2.84 -27.94 -21.07
C GLU A 458 -2.57 -28.65 -19.74
N GLU A 459 -3.63 -29.03 -19.00
CA GLU A 459 -3.48 -29.76 -17.74
C GLU A 459 -3.09 -31.24 -17.97
N SER A 460 -3.52 -31.86 -19.07
CA SER A 460 -3.10 -33.23 -19.43
C SER A 460 -1.63 -33.30 -19.90
N LEU A 461 -1.17 -32.28 -20.65
CA LEU A 461 0.21 -32.17 -21.12
C LEU A 461 1.20 -31.89 -19.98
N THR A 462 0.80 -31.09 -18.99
CA THR A 462 1.62 -30.83 -17.80
C THR A 462 1.65 -32.01 -16.84
N LYS A 463 0.58 -32.81 -16.72
CA LYS A 463 0.58 -34.08 -15.97
C LYS A 463 1.47 -35.15 -16.60
N LYS A 464 1.41 -35.35 -17.93
CA LYS A 464 2.31 -36.30 -18.63
C LYS A 464 3.79 -35.91 -18.50
N THR A 465 4.09 -34.61 -18.57
CA THR A 465 5.47 -34.11 -18.43
C THR A 465 5.99 -34.26 -16.99
N ARG A 466 5.12 -34.14 -15.98
CA ARG A 466 5.48 -34.36 -14.57
C ARG A 466 5.65 -35.84 -14.21
N GLN A 467 4.84 -36.74 -14.77
CA GLN A 467 5.01 -38.18 -14.55
C GLN A 467 6.30 -38.71 -15.19
N LYS A 468 6.67 -38.22 -16.38
CA LYS A 468 7.91 -38.61 -17.05
C LYS A 468 9.16 -38.20 -16.25
N LYS A 469 9.16 -36.98 -15.68
CA LYS A 469 10.24 -36.51 -14.79
C LYS A 469 10.29 -37.19 -13.42
N LEU A 470 9.19 -37.80 -12.96
CA LEU A 470 9.19 -38.56 -11.70
C LEU A 470 9.68 -40.00 -11.89
N GLN A 471 9.45 -40.60 -13.07
CA GLN A 471 10.00 -41.91 -13.44
C GLN A 471 11.50 -41.86 -13.69
N GLU A 472 12.03 -40.78 -14.29
CA GLU A 472 13.48 -40.58 -14.46
C GLU A 472 14.22 -40.33 -13.14
N PHE A 473 13.52 -40.02 -12.04
CA PHE A 473 14.11 -39.76 -10.72
C PHE A 473 14.06 -40.98 -9.76
N LEU A 474 13.37 -42.06 -10.14
CA LEU A 474 13.12 -43.22 -9.27
C LEU A 474 13.60 -44.56 -9.85
N SER A 475 14.37 -44.54 -10.94
CA SER A 475 15.12 -45.72 -11.40
C SER A 475 16.53 -45.67 -10.79
N PRO A 476 16.88 -46.55 -9.85
CA PRO A 476 18.27 -46.82 -9.52
C PRO A 476 18.90 -47.65 -10.64
N ASP A 477 20.23 -47.57 -10.79
CA ASP A 477 20.98 -48.70 -11.35
C ASP A 477 20.63 -50.00 -10.63
#